data_AF-A0A094C0R1-F1
#
_entry.id   AF-A0A094C0R1-F1
#
_cell.length_a   1.000
_cell.length_b   1.000
_cell.length_c   1.000
_cell.angle_alpha   90.00
_cell.angle_beta   90.00
_cell.angle_gamma   90.00
#
_symmetry.space_group_name_H-M   'P 1'
#
loop_
_entity.id
_entity.type
_entity.pdbx_description
1 polymer ?
#
loop_
_entity_poly.entity_id
_entity_poly.type
_entity_poly.pdbx_seq_one_letter_code
_entity_poly.pdbx_strand_id
1 'polypeptide(L)'
;MPPRLPSQPTLSFTRCFSTTPRTLAKSTAKRLEFEHSAIPPYPYGASRWYKQSNFGLYGMQKIRFGNMVSERNEIKTRRYWRPNVHQKRLWSVALGKFLRLRVTARVLRTVDKCGGLDEYLLGDKAGRIKELGMGGWKLRWRVMQSESVKERFRAEREALGLPPKEEVLIGEDGLPVTQEQVAEEIQKYDDALAKDVEIDIGEDEPEVKDVQFMAEEGKPGKVTV
;
A
#
# COMPACT_ATOMS: atom_id res chain seq x y z
N MET A 1 70.42 -14.79 30.65
CA MET A 1 69.81 -14.45 29.34
C MET A 1 68.90 -13.24 29.54
N PRO A 2 68.89 -12.22 28.66
CA PRO A 2 67.97 -11.10 28.79
C PRO A 2 66.54 -11.53 28.41
N PRO A 3 65.49 -10.99 29.06
CA PRO A 3 64.11 -11.30 28.69
C PRO A 3 63.77 -10.64 27.34
N ARG A 4 63.18 -11.41 26.43
CA ARG A 4 62.63 -10.88 25.17
C ARG A 4 61.36 -10.08 25.47
N LEU A 5 61.27 -8.86 24.95
CA LEU A 5 60.03 -8.07 24.96
C LEU A 5 58.97 -8.73 24.07
N PRO A 6 57.67 -8.62 24.42
CA PRO A 6 56.60 -9.15 23.58
C PRO A 6 56.56 -8.41 22.24
N SER A 7 56.70 -9.15 21.14
CA SER A 7 56.43 -8.65 19.80
C SER A 7 54.93 -8.36 19.66
N GLN A 8 54.57 -7.10 19.50
CA GLN A 8 53.20 -6.73 19.13
C GLN A 8 52.91 -7.32 17.73
N PRO A 9 51.84 -8.10 17.52
CA PRO A 9 51.45 -8.49 16.17
C PRO A 9 50.88 -7.25 15.45
N THR A 10 51.74 -6.52 14.74
CA THR A 10 51.30 -5.51 13.77
C THR A 10 50.84 -6.23 12.51
N LEU A 11 49.61 -6.72 12.48
CA LEU A 11 48.91 -7.03 11.24
C LEU A 11 47.42 -6.79 11.42
N SER A 12 47.05 -5.55 11.05
CA SER A 12 45.87 -5.21 10.26
C SER A 12 44.95 -6.40 9.92
N PHE A 13 43.94 -6.65 10.75
CA PHE A 13 42.74 -7.28 10.25
C PHE A 13 41.91 -6.21 9.55
N THR A 14 42.28 -5.87 8.31
CA THR A 14 41.36 -5.23 7.38
C THR A 14 40.20 -6.20 7.22
N ARG A 15 39.07 -5.90 7.87
CA ARG A 15 37.83 -6.62 7.58
C ARG A 15 37.57 -6.45 6.09
N CYS A 16 37.78 -7.52 5.32
CA CYS A 16 37.51 -7.55 3.89
C CYS A 16 36.08 -7.07 3.64
N PHE A 17 35.97 -6.04 2.81
CA PHE A 17 34.71 -5.54 2.27
C PHE A 17 33.95 -6.71 1.64
N SER A 18 32.82 -7.08 2.25
CA SER A 18 31.84 -7.92 1.57
C SER A 18 31.24 -7.08 0.43
N THR A 19 31.58 -7.41 -0.82
CA THR A 19 31.07 -6.74 -2.04
C THR A 19 29.70 -7.24 -2.48
N THR A 20 29.10 -8.20 -1.77
CA THR A 20 27.70 -8.54 -2.03
C THR A 20 26.83 -7.36 -1.61
N PRO A 21 26.05 -6.74 -2.53
CA PRO A 21 25.07 -5.77 -2.13
C PRO A 21 24.11 -6.49 -1.20
N ARG A 22 24.10 -6.10 0.08
CA ARG A 22 23.11 -6.57 1.04
C ARG A 22 21.77 -6.36 0.36
N THR A 23 21.06 -7.42 -0.02
CA THR A 23 19.72 -7.30 -0.56
C THR A 23 18.92 -6.55 0.49
N LEU A 24 18.72 -5.25 0.25
CA LEU A 24 18.10 -4.34 1.21
C LEU A 24 16.64 -4.79 1.29
N ALA A 25 16.34 -5.69 2.22
CA ALA A 25 14.98 -6.11 2.48
C ALA A 25 14.15 -4.84 2.61
N LYS A 26 13.25 -4.60 1.64
CA LYS A 26 12.43 -3.39 1.59
C LYS A 26 11.79 -3.25 2.97
N SER A 27 12.01 -2.10 3.62
CA SER A 27 11.44 -1.86 4.94
C SER A 27 9.92 -2.04 4.87
N THR A 28 9.29 -2.46 5.96
CA THR A 28 7.82 -2.60 5.98
C THR A 28 7.11 -1.29 5.62
N ALA A 29 7.74 -0.14 5.85
CA ALA A 29 7.25 1.16 5.39
C ALA A 29 7.35 1.30 3.86
N LYS A 30 8.54 1.08 3.26
CA LYS A 30 8.71 1.14 1.80
C LYS A 30 7.81 0.16 1.05
N ARG A 31 7.61 -1.04 1.60
CA ARG A 31 6.66 -2.01 1.06
C ARG A 31 5.22 -1.45 1.08
N LEU A 32 4.82 -0.83 2.18
CA LEU A 32 3.49 -0.27 2.33
C LEU A 32 3.28 0.92 1.37
N GLU A 33 4.26 1.82 1.29
CA GLU A 33 4.26 2.94 0.33
C GLU A 33 4.11 2.45 -1.11
N PHE A 34 4.87 1.41 -1.49
CA PHE A 34 4.74 0.79 -2.81
C PHE A 34 3.37 0.13 -3.04
N GLU A 35 2.80 -0.55 -2.03
CA GLU A 35 1.49 -1.20 -2.17
C GLU A 35 0.32 -0.19 -2.27
N HIS A 36 0.53 1.04 -1.82
CA HIS A 36 -0.48 2.10 -1.66
C HIS A 36 -0.22 3.35 -2.52
N SER A 37 0.78 3.33 -3.41
CA SER A 37 1.11 4.48 -4.27
C SER A 37 -0.04 4.88 -5.20
N ALA A 38 -0.74 3.90 -5.78
CA ALA A 38 -1.84 4.11 -6.73
C ALA A 38 -3.22 4.31 -6.07
N ILE A 39 -3.28 4.37 -4.74
CA ILE A 39 -4.55 4.30 -3.98
C ILE A 39 -4.72 5.61 -3.21
N PRO A 40 -5.95 6.15 -3.11
CA PRO A 40 -6.20 7.34 -2.30
C PRO A 40 -5.68 7.18 -0.87
N PRO A 41 -5.17 8.27 -0.25
CA PRO A 41 -4.66 8.21 1.12
C PRO A 41 -5.76 7.77 2.09
N TYR A 42 -5.44 6.82 2.96
CA TYR A 42 -6.39 6.34 3.96
C TYR A 42 -6.62 7.40 5.05
N PRO A 43 -7.87 7.73 5.43
CA PRO A 43 -8.16 8.84 6.33
C PRO A 43 -7.44 8.82 7.69
N TYR A 44 -7.16 7.63 8.23
CA TYR A 44 -6.51 7.49 9.56
C TYR A 44 -5.01 7.19 9.50
N GLY A 45 -4.44 7.08 8.30
CA GLY A 45 -3.02 6.76 8.09
C GLY A 45 -2.58 5.36 8.58
N ALA A 46 -1.36 4.97 8.22
CA ALA A 46 -0.81 3.65 8.54
C ALA A 46 -0.60 3.43 10.05
N SER A 47 -0.82 2.20 10.53
CA SER A 47 -0.57 1.87 11.93
C SER A 47 0.92 1.90 12.24
N ARG A 48 1.33 2.75 13.19
CA ARG A 48 2.70 2.85 13.70
C ARG A 48 3.08 1.66 14.57
N TRP A 49 2.13 1.20 15.40
CA TRP A 49 2.29 0.04 16.28
C TRP A 49 1.76 -1.22 15.62
N TYR A 50 2.42 -2.35 15.85
CA TYR A 50 2.00 -3.64 15.28
C TYR A 50 1.82 -3.57 13.74
N LYS A 51 2.88 -3.15 13.03
CA LYS A 51 2.92 -2.86 11.58
C LYS A 51 2.44 -4.03 10.70
N GLN A 52 2.51 -5.25 11.21
CA GLN A 52 1.92 -6.44 10.58
C GLN A 52 0.43 -6.26 10.23
N SER A 53 -0.31 -5.49 11.05
CA SER A 53 -1.73 -5.22 10.84
C SER A 53 -2.03 -4.42 9.58
N ASN A 54 -1.06 -3.66 9.05
CA ASN A 54 -1.24 -2.87 7.83
C ASN A 54 -1.47 -3.75 6.58
N PHE A 55 -1.04 -5.01 6.61
CA PHE A 55 -1.08 -5.93 5.45
C PHE A 55 -2.22 -6.96 5.49
N GLY A 56 -3.22 -6.77 6.35
CA GLY A 56 -4.34 -7.71 6.49
C GLY A 56 -5.54 -7.10 7.20
N LEU A 57 -6.56 -7.93 7.47
CA LEU A 57 -7.80 -7.52 8.11
C LEU A 57 -7.80 -7.89 9.60
N TYR A 58 -7.48 -6.90 10.44
CA TYR A 58 -7.28 -7.09 11.88
C TYR A 58 -8.44 -6.58 12.75
N GLY A 59 -9.31 -5.71 12.24
CA GLY A 59 -10.48 -5.22 12.98
C GLY A 59 -10.08 -4.50 14.27
N MET A 60 -9.12 -3.58 14.18
CA MET A 60 -8.49 -2.87 15.31
C MET A 60 -7.74 -3.73 16.34
N GLN A 61 -7.65 -5.05 16.15
CA GLN A 61 -6.94 -5.90 17.08
C GLN A 61 -5.43 -5.77 16.89
N LYS A 62 -4.76 -5.50 18.00
CA LYS A 62 -3.31 -5.35 18.10
C LYS A 62 -2.79 -6.18 19.26
N ILE A 63 -1.49 -6.44 19.25
CA ILE A 63 -0.81 -7.08 20.37
C ILE A 63 -1.05 -6.24 21.64
N ARG A 64 -1.43 -6.91 22.73
CA ARG A 64 -1.56 -6.30 24.05
C ARG A 64 -0.38 -6.73 24.91
N PHE A 65 0.05 -5.85 25.81
CA PHE A 65 1.12 -6.10 26.75
C PHE A 65 0.59 -6.00 28.18
N GLY A 66 1.14 -6.80 29.09
CA GLY A 66 0.77 -6.77 30.49
C GLY A 66 1.69 -7.66 31.31
N ASN A 67 1.24 -8.08 32.49
CA ASN A 67 2.02 -8.89 33.41
C ASN A 67 1.34 -10.24 33.68
N MET A 68 2.13 -11.27 33.89
CA MET A 68 1.76 -12.48 34.62
C MET A 68 2.02 -12.19 36.10
N VAL A 69 1.05 -12.46 36.96
CA VAL A 69 1.15 -12.21 38.41
C VAL A 69 1.16 -13.57 39.10
N SER A 70 2.17 -13.84 39.93
CA SER A 70 2.20 -15.06 40.73
C SER A 70 1.15 -15.00 41.84
N GLU A 71 0.45 -16.09 42.12
CA GLU A 71 -0.64 -16.13 43.10
C GLU A 71 -0.18 -15.80 44.54
N ARG A 72 1.00 -16.29 44.94
CA ARG A 72 1.45 -16.17 46.34
C ARG A 72 2.16 -14.86 46.66
N ASN A 73 3.11 -14.48 45.79
CA ASN A 73 4.04 -13.38 46.06
C ASN A 73 3.78 -12.15 45.19
N GLU A 74 2.72 -12.17 44.37
CA GLU A 74 2.37 -11.13 43.39
C GLU A 74 3.52 -10.67 42.49
N ILE A 75 4.50 -11.53 42.24
CA ILE A 75 5.65 -11.24 41.38
C ILE A 75 5.13 -11.03 39.95
N LYS A 76 5.46 -9.86 39.39
CA LYS A 76 4.98 -9.41 38.07
C LYS A 76 6.02 -9.69 36.99
N THR A 77 5.73 -10.61 36.08
CA THR A 77 6.58 -10.91 34.90
C THR A 77 5.93 -10.37 33.63
N ARG A 78 6.68 -9.72 32.73
CA ARG A 78 6.13 -9.17 31.47
C ARG A 78 5.62 -10.29 30.56
N ARG A 79 4.43 -10.11 29.98
CA ARG A 79 3.85 -10.98 28.95
C ARG A 79 3.15 -10.18 27.86
N TYR A 80 2.78 -10.86 26.78
CA TYR A 80 1.99 -10.28 25.69
C TYR A 80 0.85 -11.22 25.27
N TRP A 81 -0.19 -10.67 24.66
CA TRP A 81 -1.30 -11.40 24.06
C TRP A 81 -1.44 -11.01 22.60
N ARG A 82 -1.34 -12.02 21.72
CA ARG A 82 -1.49 -11.84 20.27
C ARG A 82 -2.95 -12.07 19.86
N PRO A 83 -3.46 -11.33 18.86
CA PRO A 83 -4.73 -11.67 18.25
C PRO A 83 -4.64 -13.02 17.52
N ASN A 84 -5.76 -13.74 17.46
CA ASN A 84 -5.86 -15.02 16.76
C ASN A 84 -5.94 -14.76 15.23
N VAL A 85 -4.79 -14.78 14.55
CA VAL A 85 -4.63 -14.45 13.12
C VAL A 85 -4.49 -15.73 12.31
N HIS A 86 -5.29 -15.84 11.24
CA HIS A 86 -5.26 -16.95 10.29
C HIS A 86 -4.98 -16.43 8.88
N GLN A 87 -4.41 -17.27 8.03
CA GLN A 87 -4.34 -17.03 6.59
C GLN A 87 -5.44 -17.83 5.91
N LYS A 88 -6.42 -17.15 5.31
CA LYS A 88 -7.60 -17.77 4.71
C LYS A 88 -7.84 -17.22 3.30
N ARG A 89 -8.50 -18.03 2.48
CA ARG A 89 -9.02 -17.64 1.17
C ARG A 89 -10.47 -17.21 1.36
N LEU A 90 -10.80 -15.98 1.00
CA LEU A 90 -12.15 -15.44 1.06
C LEU A 90 -12.63 -15.18 -0.37
N TRP A 91 -13.86 -15.54 -0.67
CA TRP A 91 -14.48 -15.25 -1.96
C TRP A 91 -14.88 -13.77 -2.03
N SER A 92 -14.55 -13.11 -3.14
CA SER A 92 -15.07 -11.78 -3.48
C SER A 92 -16.00 -11.95 -4.67
N VAL A 93 -17.26 -11.56 -4.50
CA VAL A 93 -18.31 -11.64 -5.51
C VAL A 93 -18.01 -10.62 -6.61
N ALA A 94 -17.67 -9.39 -6.22
CA ALA A 94 -17.40 -8.29 -7.13
C ALA A 94 -16.19 -8.56 -8.04
N LEU A 95 -15.19 -9.31 -7.56
CA LEU A 95 -14.00 -9.66 -8.33
C LEU A 95 -14.02 -11.07 -8.93
N GLY A 96 -15.04 -11.88 -8.62
CA GLY A 96 -15.17 -13.27 -9.09
C GLY A 96 -13.99 -14.18 -8.73
N LYS A 97 -13.28 -13.92 -7.63
CA LYS A 97 -12.06 -14.68 -7.27
C LYS A 97 -11.84 -14.83 -5.77
N PHE A 98 -11.05 -15.85 -5.42
CA PHE A 98 -10.58 -16.06 -4.04
C PHE A 98 -9.38 -15.17 -3.71
N LEU A 99 -9.51 -14.34 -2.68
CA LEU A 99 -8.45 -13.52 -2.13
C LEU A 99 -7.78 -14.21 -0.93
N ARG A 100 -6.46 -14.40 -0.99
CA ARG A 100 -5.68 -14.97 0.12
C ARG A 100 -5.24 -13.85 1.08
N LEU A 101 -5.90 -13.75 2.23
CA LEU A 101 -5.73 -12.67 3.19
C LEU A 101 -5.30 -13.19 4.56
N ARG A 102 -4.59 -12.33 5.32
CA ARG A 102 -4.39 -12.51 6.76
C ARG A 102 -5.55 -11.87 7.49
N VAL A 103 -6.31 -12.66 8.21
CA VAL A 103 -7.56 -12.24 8.84
C VAL A 103 -7.60 -12.74 10.27
N THR A 104 -8.08 -11.90 11.19
CA THR A 104 -8.31 -12.33 12.57
C THR A 104 -9.61 -13.12 12.70
N ALA A 105 -9.68 -14.05 13.66
CA ALA A 105 -10.89 -14.85 13.89
C ALA A 105 -12.15 -13.99 14.17
N ARG A 106 -12.00 -12.86 14.87
CA ARG A 106 -13.09 -11.90 15.08
C ARG A 106 -13.60 -11.33 13.74
N VAL A 107 -12.67 -10.96 12.85
CA VAL A 107 -13.04 -10.38 11.54
C VAL A 107 -13.71 -11.42 10.65
N LEU A 108 -13.27 -12.69 10.68
CA LEU A 108 -13.97 -13.77 9.97
C LEU A 108 -15.45 -13.84 10.37
N ARG A 109 -15.75 -13.85 11.68
CA ARG A 109 -17.14 -13.84 12.15
C ARG A 109 -17.93 -12.60 11.69
N THR A 110 -17.27 -11.44 11.61
CA THR A 110 -17.94 -10.22 11.13
C THR A 110 -18.17 -10.23 9.63
N VAL A 111 -17.28 -10.86 8.85
CA VAL A 111 -17.46 -11.07 7.41
C VAL A 111 -18.70 -11.94 7.18
N ASP A 112 -18.80 -13.07 7.90
CA ASP A 112 -19.95 -13.95 7.84
C ASP A 112 -21.25 -13.21 8.26
N LYS A 113 -21.18 -12.40 9.32
CA LYS A 113 -22.31 -11.58 9.77
C LYS A 113 -22.75 -10.51 8.76
N CYS A 114 -21.81 -9.95 7.97
CA CYS A 114 -22.14 -8.97 6.94
C CYS A 114 -22.67 -9.63 5.66
N GLY A 115 -22.55 -10.95 5.50
CA GLY A 115 -22.97 -11.68 4.31
C GLY A 115 -21.88 -11.88 3.25
N GLY A 116 -20.64 -11.47 3.53
CA GLY A 116 -19.55 -11.60 2.56
C GLY A 116 -18.38 -10.65 2.81
N LEU A 117 -17.30 -10.85 2.04
CA LEU A 117 -16.10 -10.01 2.12
C LEU A 117 -16.39 -8.61 1.58
N ASP A 118 -17.09 -8.51 0.46
CA ASP A 118 -17.31 -7.24 -0.22
C ASP A 118 -18.22 -6.34 0.61
N GLU A 119 -19.27 -6.89 1.22
CA GLU A 119 -20.17 -6.22 2.17
C GLU A 119 -19.41 -5.75 3.41
N TYR A 120 -18.43 -6.53 3.87
CA TYR A 120 -17.57 -6.11 4.96
C TYR A 120 -16.72 -4.88 4.57
N LEU A 121 -16.14 -4.88 3.38
CA LEU A 121 -15.27 -3.80 2.88
C LEU A 121 -16.06 -2.52 2.54
N LEU A 122 -17.26 -2.65 1.99
CA LEU A 122 -18.13 -1.54 1.58
C LEU A 122 -18.90 -0.89 2.74
N GLY A 123 -18.76 -1.39 3.97
CA GLY A 123 -19.43 -0.80 5.12
C GLY A 123 -19.03 0.66 5.36
N ASP A 124 -20.02 1.55 5.35
CA ASP A 124 -19.80 3.00 5.35
C ASP A 124 -19.54 3.59 6.75
N LYS A 125 -20.02 2.92 7.80
CA LYS A 125 -19.88 3.40 9.19
C LYS A 125 -18.43 3.77 9.51
N ALA A 126 -18.21 4.93 10.14
CA ALA A 126 -16.86 5.39 10.52
C ALA A 126 -16.06 4.35 11.33
N GLY A 127 -16.73 3.58 12.19
CA GLY A 127 -16.10 2.46 12.92
C GLY A 127 -15.58 1.35 11.99
N ARG A 128 -16.30 1.04 10.91
CA ARG A 128 -15.85 0.06 9.91
C ARG A 128 -14.65 0.56 9.13
N ILE A 129 -14.66 1.82 8.71
CA ILE A 129 -13.51 2.43 8.00
C ILE A 129 -12.26 2.31 8.85
N LYS A 130 -12.35 2.66 10.14
CA LYS A 130 -11.29 2.48 11.12
C LYS A 130 -10.80 1.03 11.17
N GLU A 131 -11.70 0.06 11.32
CA GLU A 131 -11.39 -1.38 11.45
C GLU A 131 -10.67 -2.00 10.25
N LEU A 132 -10.82 -1.38 9.08
CA LEU A 132 -10.34 -1.86 7.80
C LEU A 132 -8.80 -1.85 7.69
N GLY A 133 -8.17 -0.78 8.18
CA GLY A 133 -6.73 -0.57 8.07
C GLY A 133 -6.25 -0.41 6.61
N MET A 134 -4.93 -0.39 6.39
CA MET A 134 -4.35 -0.07 5.08
C MET A 134 -4.67 -1.15 4.06
N GLY A 135 -4.47 -2.41 4.43
CA GLY A 135 -4.72 -3.55 3.57
C GLY A 135 -6.19 -3.65 3.18
N GLY A 136 -7.10 -3.43 4.13
CA GLY A 136 -8.52 -3.39 3.80
C GLY A 136 -8.91 -2.16 2.97
N TRP A 137 -8.31 -0.99 3.20
CA TRP A 137 -8.57 0.21 2.39
C TRP A 137 -8.20 0.00 0.93
N LYS A 138 -7.05 -0.64 0.69
CA LYS A 138 -6.63 -1.09 -0.63
C LYS A 138 -7.63 -2.03 -1.29
N LEU A 139 -8.13 -3.02 -0.53
CA LEU A 139 -9.15 -3.94 -1.03
C LEU A 139 -10.46 -3.24 -1.33
N ARG A 140 -10.92 -2.33 -0.45
CA ARG A 140 -12.13 -1.53 -0.66
C ARG A 140 -12.02 -0.71 -1.93
N TRP A 141 -10.91 0.01 -2.14
CA TRP A 141 -10.69 0.75 -3.38
C TRP A 141 -10.74 -0.18 -4.59
N ARG A 142 -10.08 -1.35 -4.53
CA ARG A 142 -10.11 -2.31 -5.65
C ARG A 142 -11.51 -2.83 -5.95
N VAL A 143 -12.30 -3.13 -4.92
CA VAL A 143 -13.70 -3.58 -5.04
C VAL A 143 -14.58 -2.47 -5.63
N MET A 144 -14.37 -1.22 -5.22
CA MET A 144 -15.09 -0.05 -5.76
C MET A 144 -14.82 0.21 -7.24
N GLN A 145 -13.70 -0.27 -7.79
CA GLN A 145 -13.42 -0.14 -9.22
C GLN A 145 -14.11 -1.18 -10.09
N SER A 146 -14.66 -2.24 -9.50
CA SER A 146 -15.40 -3.25 -10.27
C SER A 146 -16.71 -2.70 -10.81
N GLU A 147 -17.09 -3.12 -12.01
CA GLU A 147 -18.33 -2.71 -12.68
C GLU A 147 -19.56 -3.03 -11.84
N SER A 148 -19.64 -4.25 -11.30
CA SER A 148 -20.75 -4.68 -10.43
C SER A 148 -21.01 -3.72 -9.24
N VAL A 149 -19.95 -3.18 -8.64
CA VAL A 149 -20.07 -2.24 -7.51
C VAL A 149 -20.38 -0.82 -7.99
N LYS A 150 -19.81 -0.40 -9.13
CA LYS A 150 -20.13 0.90 -9.76
C LYS A 150 -21.61 0.97 -10.15
N GLU A 151 -22.12 -0.06 -10.81
CA GLU A 151 -23.53 -0.18 -11.21
C GLU A 151 -24.44 -0.17 -9.99
N ARG A 152 -24.11 -0.95 -8.96
CA ARG A 152 -24.84 -0.93 -7.69
C ARG A 152 -24.91 0.48 -7.11
N PHE A 153 -23.80 1.21 -7.07
CA PHE A 153 -23.78 2.58 -6.56
C PHE A 153 -24.50 3.58 -7.46
N ARG A 154 -24.55 3.36 -8.77
CA ARG A 154 -25.36 4.15 -9.70
C ARG A 154 -26.84 3.97 -9.41
N ALA A 155 -27.30 2.73 -9.26
CA ALA A 155 -28.67 2.41 -8.88
C ALA A 155 -29.05 2.95 -7.49
N GLU A 156 -28.17 2.82 -6.49
CA GLU A 156 -28.38 3.40 -5.16
C GLU A 156 -28.48 4.94 -5.22
N ARG A 157 -27.72 5.58 -6.11
CA ARG A 157 -27.75 7.03 -6.32
C ARG A 157 -29.06 7.50 -6.97
N GLU A 158 -29.52 6.80 -8.00
CA GLU A 158 -30.80 7.05 -8.65
C GLU A 158 -31.97 6.88 -7.68
N ALA A 159 -31.94 5.82 -6.86
CA ALA A 159 -32.95 5.58 -5.82
C ALA A 159 -32.99 6.69 -4.75
N LEU A 160 -31.85 7.33 -4.48
CA LEU A 160 -31.75 8.48 -3.58
C LEU A 160 -32.08 9.83 -4.26
N GLY A 161 -32.38 9.84 -5.56
CA GLY A 161 -32.68 11.07 -6.32
C GLY A 161 -31.48 12.00 -6.49
N LEU A 162 -30.26 11.49 -6.33
CA LEU A 162 -29.03 12.25 -6.53
C LEU A 162 -28.73 12.32 -8.04
N PRO A 163 -28.19 13.44 -8.55
CA PRO A 163 -27.81 13.54 -9.95
C PRO A 163 -26.77 12.47 -10.31
N PRO A 164 -26.77 11.96 -11.55
CA PRO A 164 -25.79 10.98 -11.98
C PRO A 164 -24.38 11.54 -11.73
N LYS A 165 -23.51 10.71 -11.17
CA LYS A 165 -22.12 11.11 -10.99
C LYS A 165 -21.49 11.15 -12.37
N GLU A 166 -21.10 12.33 -12.82
CA GLU A 166 -20.24 12.47 -13.99
C GLU A 166 -18.96 11.68 -13.72
N GLU A 167 -18.79 10.57 -14.43
CA GLU A 167 -17.54 9.82 -14.44
C GLU A 167 -16.55 10.68 -15.22
N VAL A 168 -15.91 11.60 -14.49
CA VAL A 168 -14.77 12.35 -14.99
C VAL A 168 -13.70 11.32 -15.34
N LEU A 169 -13.52 11.08 -16.63
CA LEU A 169 -12.41 10.29 -17.13
C LEU A 169 -11.17 11.11 -16.86
N ILE A 170 -10.21 10.54 -16.13
CA ILE A 170 -8.96 11.25 -15.84
C ILE A 170 -7.97 10.77 -16.90
N GLY A 171 -7.50 11.69 -17.75
CA GLY A 171 -6.49 11.40 -18.77
C GLY A 171 -5.13 11.10 -18.16
N GLU A 172 -4.15 10.76 -19.00
CA GLU A 172 -2.79 10.41 -18.56
C GLU A 172 -2.12 11.54 -17.75
N ASP A 173 -2.48 12.80 -18.03
CA ASP A 173 -1.98 14.00 -17.37
C ASP A 173 -2.65 14.29 -16.00
N GLY A 174 -3.57 13.43 -15.55
CA GLY A 174 -4.28 13.61 -14.28
C GLY A 174 -5.37 14.69 -14.32
N LEU A 175 -5.64 15.27 -15.49
CA LEU A 175 -6.71 16.24 -15.70
C LEU A 175 -8.04 15.55 -16.03
N PRO A 176 -9.18 16.17 -15.67
CA PRO A 176 -10.50 15.70 -16.07
C PRO A 176 -10.67 15.87 -17.59
N VAL A 177 -10.80 14.76 -18.31
CA VAL A 177 -10.97 14.67 -19.77
C VAL A 177 -12.43 14.31 -20.06
N THR A 178 -13.05 14.98 -21.04
CA THR A 178 -14.42 14.67 -21.47
C THR A 178 -14.46 13.36 -22.26
N GLN A 179 -15.64 12.72 -22.35
CA GLN A 179 -15.79 11.48 -23.13
C GLN A 179 -15.38 11.66 -24.61
N GLU A 180 -15.61 12.86 -25.15
CA GLU A 180 -15.22 13.25 -26.51
C GLU A 180 -13.70 13.31 -26.67
N GLN A 181 -13.00 13.95 -25.72
CA GLN A 181 -11.53 14.04 -25.73
C GLN A 181 -10.86 12.68 -25.57
N VAL A 182 -11.42 11.77 -24.76
CA VAL A 182 -10.92 10.38 -24.66
C VAL A 182 -11.11 9.63 -25.98
N ALA A 183 -12.23 9.85 -26.68
CA ALA A 183 -12.46 9.24 -27.99
C ALA A 183 -11.51 9.80 -29.06
N GLU A 184 -11.22 11.11 -29.02
CA GLU A 184 -10.24 11.77 -29.89
C GLU A 184 -8.81 11.28 -29.62
N GLU A 185 -8.44 11.06 -28.35
CA GLU A 185 -7.15 10.48 -27.97
C GLU A 185 -7.00 9.04 -28.47
N ILE A 186 -8.04 8.21 -28.34
CA ILE A 186 -8.08 6.85 -28.89
C ILE A 186 -7.94 6.88 -30.42
N GLN A 187 -8.70 7.73 -31.11
CA GLN A 187 -8.62 7.89 -32.56
C GLN A 187 -7.24 8.34 -33.02
N LYS A 188 -6.62 9.30 -32.33
CA LYS A 188 -5.26 9.76 -32.64
C LYS A 188 -4.21 8.67 -32.44
N TYR A 189 -4.37 7.82 -31.43
CA TYR A 189 -3.50 6.69 -31.16
C TYR A 189 -3.67 5.58 -32.21
N ASP A 190 -4.91 5.26 -32.56
CA ASP A 190 -5.24 4.29 -33.62
C ASP A 190 -4.76 4.78 -35.00
N ASP A 191 -4.88 6.07 -35.29
CA ASP A 191 -4.35 6.71 -36.51
C ASP A 191 -2.82 6.72 -36.55
N ALA A 192 -2.15 6.87 -35.39
CA ALA A 192 -0.70 6.78 -35.29
C ALA A 192 -0.23 5.34 -35.55
N LEU A 193 -0.93 4.35 -34.96
CA LEU A 193 -0.69 2.93 -35.20
C LEU A 193 -0.97 2.53 -36.66
N ALA A 194 -1.99 3.13 -37.30
CA ALA A 194 -2.29 2.93 -38.72
C ALA A 194 -1.30 3.64 -39.65
N LYS A 195 -0.60 4.67 -39.16
CA LYS A 195 0.48 5.39 -39.85
C LYS A 195 1.85 4.75 -39.68
N ASP A 196 1.97 3.71 -38.85
CA ASP A 196 3.15 2.83 -38.81
C ASP A 196 3.18 1.92 -40.06
N VAL A 197 3.28 2.59 -41.22
CA VAL A 197 3.86 2.07 -42.45
C VAL A 197 5.34 1.82 -42.15
N GLU A 198 5.76 0.60 -42.41
CA GLU A 198 7.11 0.04 -42.25
C GLU A 198 8.22 1.06 -42.56
N ILE A 199 9.12 1.27 -41.59
CA ILE A 199 10.47 1.78 -41.81
C ILE A 199 11.43 0.79 -41.16
N ASP A 200 11.93 -0.15 -41.95
CA ASP A 200 13.22 -0.77 -41.68
C ASP A 200 14.30 0.32 -41.85
N ILE A 201 15.10 0.54 -40.81
CA ILE A 201 16.56 0.78 -40.81
C ILE A 201 17.00 1.19 -39.40
N GLY A 202 17.84 0.36 -38.78
CA GLY A 202 19.05 0.76 -38.04
C GLY A 202 18.90 1.49 -36.70
N GLU A 203 19.48 0.87 -35.67
CA GLU A 203 19.98 1.45 -34.39
C GLU A 203 19.73 2.94 -34.14
N ASP A 204 18.97 3.24 -33.09
CA ASP A 204 19.36 4.27 -32.11
C ASP A 204 18.69 3.97 -30.76
N GLU A 205 19.47 4.03 -29.69
CA GLU A 205 19.02 3.78 -28.32
C GLU A 205 18.00 4.83 -27.85
N PRO A 206 17.06 4.47 -26.95
CA PRO A 206 16.16 5.45 -26.37
C PRO A 206 16.91 6.39 -25.43
N GLU A 207 17.01 7.67 -25.82
CA GLU A 207 17.44 8.77 -24.94
C GLU A 207 16.57 8.83 -23.69
N VAL A 208 17.16 8.45 -22.55
CA VAL A 208 16.60 8.69 -21.23
C VAL A 208 16.65 10.21 -20.99
N LYS A 209 15.47 10.86 -20.98
CA LYS A 209 15.37 12.25 -20.53
C LYS A 209 15.72 12.32 -19.05
N ASP A 210 16.89 12.90 -18.76
CA ASP A 210 17.33 13.23 -17.41
C ASP A 210 16.32 14.18 -16.74
N VAL A 211 15.63 13.65 -15.74
CA VAL A 211 14.81 14.43 -14.82
C VAL A 211 15.77 15.29 -14.02
N GLN A 212 15.59 16.62 -14.05
CA GLN A 212 16.38 17.61 -13.29
C GLN A 212 16.46 17.25 -11.80
N PHE A 213 17.47 16.47 -11.46
CA PHE A 213 17.92 16.19 -10.11
C PHE A 213 19.03 17.20 -9.81
N MET A 214 18.79 18.07 -8.81
CA MET A 214 19.67 19.16 -8.35
C MET A 214 19.43 20.56 -8.95
N ALA A 215 18.20 21.09 -8.86
CA ALA A 215 18.02 22.54 -8.75
C ALA A 215 18.11 22.94 -7.26
N GLU A 216 19.15 23.66 -6.90
CA GLU A 216 19.39 24.22 -5.56
C GLU A 216 18.46 25.44 -5.38
N GLU A 217 17.41 25.31 -4.56
CA GLU A 217 16.56 26.46 -4.22
C GLU A 217 17.36 27.48 -3.41
N GLY A 218 17.55 28.68 -3.98
CA GLY A 218 18.23 29.79 -3.34
C GLY A 218 17.52 30.23 -2.07
N LYS A 219 18.26 30.31 -0.95
CA LYS A 219 17.76 30.82 0.34
C LYS A 219 17.10 32.20 0.18
N PRO A 220 15.92 32.46 0.78
CA PRO A 220 15.34 33.79 0.80
C PRO A 220 16.21 34.75 1.63
N GLY A 221 16.52 35.90 1.04
CA GLY A 221 17.32 36.97 1.65
C GLY A 221 16.68 37.53 2.93
N LYS A 222 17.52 37.86 3.91
CA LYS A 222 17.14 38.48 5.18
C LYS A 222 16.51 39.85 4.92
N VAL A 223 15.26 40.05 5.34
CA VAL A 223 14.62 41.37 5.37
C VAL A 223 15.15 42.13 6.58
N THR A 224 15.82 43.25 6.34
CA THR A 224 16.22 44.20 7.37
C THR A 224 15.08 45.20 7.56
N VAL A 225 14.63 45.38 8.81
CA VAL A 225 13.90 46.57 9.28
C VAL A 225 14.72 47.16 10.41
#